data_AF-A0A7V4Q628-F1
#
_entry.id   AF-A0A7V4Q628-F1
#
_cell.length_a   1.000
_cell.length_b   1.000
_cell.length_c   1.000
_cell.angle_alpha   90.00
_cell.angle_beta   90.00
_cell.angle_gamma   90.00
#
_symmetry.space_group_name_H-M   'P 1'
#
loop_
_entity.id
_entity.type
_entity.pdbx_description
1 polymer ?
#
loop_
_entity_poly.entity_id
_entity_poly.type
_entity_poly.pdbx_seq_one_letter_code
_entity_poly.pdbx_strand_id
1 'polypeptide(L)'
;MKKTVCHLLSAAFFLALPAATLAETSINSTTIFRFYQDDRPGFEKKQLAPVTQFLSVDMDKLADGNLSAHLYGWGRLDLADKSFDNNQADGSLTYGYLKYRFKQANAQARAGRFFVSEGIVNEQVDGLSVRTDLP
;
A
#
# COMPACT_ATOMS: atom_id res chain seq x y z
N MET A 1 24.87 11.21 -15.65
CA MET A 1 24.04 12.45 -15.58
C MET A 1 22.55 12.25 -15.86
N LYS A 2 22.07 11.09 -16.36
CA LYS A 2 20.63 10.86 -16.62
C LYS A 2 19.82 10.32 -15.43
N LYS A 3 20.46 9.65 -14.45
CA LYS A 3 19.77 9.01 -13.31
C LYS A 3 19.33 10.00 -12.22
N THR A 4 20.09 11.07 -12.00
CA THR A 4 19.77 12.11 -11.00
C THR A 4 18.59 12.99 -11.38
N VAL A 5 18.39 13.24 -12.67
CA VAL A 5 17.24 14.02 -13.18
C VAL A 5 15.92 13.28 -12.96
N CYS A 6 15.93 11.95 -13.07
CA CYS A 6 14.73 11.13 -12.86
C CYS A 6 14.29 11.11 -11.37
N HIS A 7 15.24 11.13 -10.43
CA HIS A 7 14.93 11.20 -9.00
C HIS A 7 14.46 12.60 -8.56
N LEU A 8 14.96 13.65 -9.19
CA LEU A 8 14.51 15.04 -8.93
C LEU A 8 13.09 15.29 -9.44
N LEU A 9 12.69 14.66 -10.56
CA LEU A 9 11.33 14.76 -11.09
C LEU A 9 10.29 14.07 -10.17
N SER A 10 10.66 12.94 -9.56
CA SER A 10 9.82 12.26 -8.56
C SER A 10 9.68 13.08 -7.27
N ALA A 11 10.74 13.77 -6.83
CA ALA A 11 10.69 14.62 -5.63
C ALA A 11 9.86 15.90 -5.85
N ALA A 12 9.88 16.47 -7.06
CA ALA A 12 9.11 17.66 -7.39
C ALA A 12 7.58 17.40 -7.43
N PHE A 13 7.16 16.18 -7.78
CA PHE A 13 5.73 15.81 -7.78
C PHE A 13 5.13 15.77 -6.36
N PHE A 14 5.92 15.39 -5.35
CA PHE A 14 5.47 15.37 -3.96
C PHE A 14 5.40 16.77 -3.32
N LEU A 15 6.15 17.75 -3.82
CA LEU A 15 6.19 19.11 -3.28
C LEU A 15 5.09 20.03 -3.82
N ALA A 16 4.34 19.61 -4.84
CA ALA A 16 3.31 20.42 -5.48
C ALA A 16 1.88 20.11 -5.00
N LEU A 17 1.70 19.29 -3.96
CA LEU A 17 0.39 19.11 -3.34
C LEU A 17 0.08 20.34 -2.49
N PRO A 18 -0.83 21.25 -2.92
CA PRO A 18 -1.32 22.25 -2.00
C PRO A 18 -1.91 21.50 -0.81
N ALA A 19 -1.61 21.95 0.39
CA ALA A 19 -2.25 21.48 1.61
C ALA A 19 -3.75 21.77 1.49
N ALA A 20 -4.49 20.84 0.90
CA ALA A 20 -5.94 20.85 0.87
C ALA A 20 -6.39 20.50 2.28
N THR A 21 -6.54 21.55 3.09
CA THR A 21 -7.08 21.49 4.44
C THR A 21 -8.56 21.11 4.35
N LEU A 22 -8.85 19.81 4.29
CA LEU A 22 -10.11 19.11 4.63
C LEU A 22 -10.04 17.64 4.19
N ALA A 23 -8.83 17.06 4.11
CA ALA A 23 -8.67 15.64 3.82
C ALA A 23 -9.14 14.81 5.02
N GLU A 24 -10.16 13.99 4.81
CA GLU A 24 -10.52 12.96 5.78
C GLU A 24 -9.41 11.91 5.73
N THR A 25 -8.52 11.95 6.73
CA THR A 25 -7.35 11.08 6.79
C THR A 25 -7.57 10.00 7.83
N SER A 26 -7.45 8.76 7.40
CA SER A 26 -7.43 7.58 8.26
C SER A 26 -6.08 6.89 8.14
N ILE A 27 -5.48 6.59 9.28
CA ILE A 27 -4.24 5.80 9.36
C ILE A 27 -4.53 4.62 10.25
N ASN A 28 -4.40 3.41 9.72
CA ASN A 28 -4.49 2.18 10.49
C ASN A 28 -3.11 1.52 10.57
N SER A 29 -2.69 1.20 11.78
CA SER A 29 -1.41 0.56 12.04
C SER A 29 -1.63 -0.62 12.98
N THR A 30 -1.18 -1.80 12.56
CA THR A 30 -1.21 -3.01 13.40
C THR A 30 0.18 -3.61 13.45
N THR A 31 0.74 -3.73 14.66
CA THR A 31 2.03 -4.38 14.89
C THR A 31 1.82 -5.70 15.59
N ILE A 32 2.40 -6.77 15.05
CA ILE A 32 2.39 -8.11 15.65
C ILE A 32 3.82 -8.48 16.01
N PHE A 33 4.05 -8.66 17.31
CA PHE A 33 5.27 -9.23 17.86
C PHE A 33 5.03 -10.70 18.17
N ARG A 34 5.91 -11.59 17.71
CA ARG A 34 5.89 -13.00 18.09
C ARG A 34 7.25 -13.42 18.61
N PHE A 35 7.24 -14.31 19.61
CA PHE A 35 8.43 -14.96 20.12
C PHE A 35 8.11 -16.44 20.31
N TYR A 36 8.84 -17.32 19.63
CA TYR A 36 8.65 -18.76 19.70
C TYR A 36 9.91 -19.51 19.29
N GLN A 37 9.99 -20.76 19.72
CA GLN A 37 11.07 -21.66 19.35
C GLN A 37 10.53 -22.67 18.32
N ASP A 38 11.28 -22.89 17.26
CA ASP A 38 11.03 -23.96 16.28
C ASP A 38 11.99 -25.11 16.58
N ASP A 39 11.45 -26.25 17.02
CA ASP A 39 12.18 -27.47 17.41
C ASP A 39 11.69 -28.72 16.65
N ARG A 40 11.17 -28.52 15.44
CA ARG A 40 10.68 -29.62 14.59
C ARG A 40 11.78 -30.67 14.31
N PRO A 41 11.50 -31.97 14.50
CA PRO A 41 12.46 -33.03 14.20
C PRO A 41 12.97 -33.00 12.76
N GLY A 42 14.28 -33.17 12.57
CA GLY A 42 14.92 -33.14 11.24
C GLY A 42 15.31 -31.73 10.73
N PHE A 43 15.05 -30.68 11.51
CA PHE A 43 15.48 -29.30 11.21
C PHE A 43 16.34 -28.73 12.34
N GLU A 44 17.14 -27.71 12.04
CA GLU A 44 17.88 -26.98 13.07
C GLU A 44 16.94 -26.23 14.00
N LYS A 45 17.24 -26.27 15.30
CA LYS A 45 16.53 -25.54 16.33
C LYS A 45 16.72 -24.03 16.13
N LYS A 46 15.63 -23.27 16.09
CA LYS A 46 15.65 -21.80 15.87
C LYS A 46 14.84 -21.06 16.91
N GLN A 47 15.32 -19.89 17.31
CA GLN A 47 14.59 -18.91 18.12
C GLN A 47 14.08 -17.81 17.20
N LEU A 48 12.76 -17.76 17.03
CA LEU A 48 12.11 -16.86 16.08
C LEU A 48 11.49 -15.69 16.83
N ALA A 49 11.86 -14.48 16.42
CA ALA A 49 11.35 -13.22 16.99
C ALA A 49 10.93 -12.21 15.90
N PRO A 50 9.94 -12.52 15.04
CA PRO A 50 9.50 -11.60 14.00
C PRO A 50 8.62 -10.47 14.57
N VAL A 51 8.89 -9.26 14.09
CA VAL A 51 7.99 -8.10 14.20
C VAL A 51 7.38 -7.85 12.84
N THR A 52 6.06 -7.94 12.74
CA THR A 52 5.32 -7.65 11.50
C THR A 52 4.49 -6.39 11.69
N GLN A 53 4.59 -5.46 10.76
CA GLN A 53 3.84 -4.21 10.72
C GLN A 53 2.90 -4.23 9.51
N PHE A 54 1.63 -3.91 9.74
CA PHE A 54 0.65 -3.62 8.70
C PHE A 54 0.29 -2.14 8.79
N LEU A 55 0.29 -1.43 7.67
CA LEU A 55 0.01 -0.01 7.64
C LEU A 55 -0.94 0.29 6.48
N SER A 56 -2.06 0.93 6.79
CA SER A 56 -2.93 1.57 5.80
C SER A 56 -2.96 3.08 6.02
N VAL A 57 -3.05 3.80 4.90
CA VAL A 57 -3.26 5.24 4.87
C VAL A 57 -4.31 5.51 3.80
N ASP A 58 -5.42 6.09 4.25
CA ASP A 58 -6.53 6.49 3.40
C ASP A 58 -6.73 7.99 3.57
N MET A 59 -6.68 8.71 2.46
CA MET A 59 -6.92 10.15 2.43
C MET A 59 -8.06 10.39 1.45
N ASP A 60 -9.22 10.76 1.97
CA ASP A 60 -10.41 11.04 1.18
C ASP A 60 -10.65 12.55 1.06
N LYS A 61 -11.37 12.93 0.00
CA LYS A 61 -11.81 14.31 -0.26
C LYS A 61 -10.64 15.32 -0.38
N LEU A 62 -9.51 14.88 -0.93
CA LEU A 62 -8.40 15.73 -1.33
C LEU A 62 -8.81 16.70 -2.47
N ALA A 63 -8.06 17.80 -2.60
CA ALA A 63 -8.30 18.88 -3.56
C ALA A 63 -9.74 19.42 -3.46
N ASP A 64 -10.51 19.43 -4.55
CA ASP A 64 -11.90 19.92 -4.59
C ASP A 64 -12.91 18.90 -4.02
N GLY A 65 -12.48 18.01 -3.13
CA GLY A 65 -13.29 16.94 -2.54
C GLY A 65 -13.51 15.70 -3.42
N ASN A 66 -12.81 15.59 -4.55
CA ASN A 66 -13.04 14.53 -5.55
C ASN A 66 -11.86 13.58 -5.73
N LEU A 67 -10.72 13.87 -5.12
CA LEU A 67 -9.54 13.04 -5.17
C LEU A 67 -9.41 12.26 -3.85
N SER A 68 -9.04 11.00 -3.93
CA SER A 68 -8.64 10.18 -2.79
C SER A 68 -7.32 9.49 -3.07
N ALA A 69 -6.54 9.21 -2.04
CA ALA A 69 -5.34 8.39 -2.08
C ALA A 69 -5.49 7.23 -1.09
N HIS A 70 -5.17 6.02 -1.55
CA HIS A 70 -5.29 4.80 -0.76
C HIS A 70 -3.98 4.02 -0.84
N LEU A 71 -3.41 3.69 0.31
CA LEU A 71 -2.15 2.97 0.43
C LEU A 71 -2.28 1.88 1.50
N TYR A 72 -1.82 0.67 1.19
CA TYR A 72 -1.71 -0.40 2.16
C TYR A 72 -0.54 -1.31 1.85
N GLY A 73 0.21 -1.65 2.90
CA GLY A 73 1.31 -2.58 2.80
C GLY A 73 1.63 -3.20 4.15
N TRP A 74 2.55 -4.16 4.09
CA TRP A 74 3.08 -4.81 5.28
C TRP A 74 4.59 -4.98 5.17
N GLY A 75 5.23 -5.07 6.34
CA GLY A 75 6.64 -5.36 6.46
C GLY A 75 6.90 -6.27 7.66
N ARG A 76 7.93 -7.08 7.58
CA ARG A 76 8.38 -8.01 8.61
C ARG A 76 9.87 -7.84 8.82
N LEU A 77 10.30 -7.86 10.07
CA LEU A 77 11.70 -7.89 10.48
C LEU A 77 11.88 -8.97 11.55
N ASP A 78 12.79 -9.91 11.32
CA ASP A 78 13.21 -10.88 12.33
C ASP A 78 14.25 -10.25 13.25
N LEU A 79 14.03 -10.31 14.56
CA LEU A 79 14.98 -9.79 15.56
C LEU A 79 15.95 -10.85 16.09
N ALA A 80 15.69 -12.13 15.80
CA ALA A 80 16.50 -13.27 16.21
C ALA A 80 16.85 -14.12 14.98
N ASP A 81 16.58 -15.43 14.99
CA ASP A 81 16.80 -16.28 13.83
C ASP A 81 15.79 -15.98 12.71
N LYS A 82 16.21 -16.28 11.48
CA LYS A 82 15.41 -16.06 10.26
C LYS A 82 14.21 -16.98 10.22
N SER A 83 13.02 -16.41 10.06
CA SER A 83 11.77 -17.15 10.01
C SER A 83 11.37 -17.61 8.60
N PHE A 84 11.85 -16.97 7.53
CA PHE A 84 11.46 -17.28 6.15
C PHE A 84 12.57 -16.97 5.12
N ASP A 85 12.77 -17.89 4.18
CA ASP A 85 13.55 -17.77 2.93
C ASP A 85 14.84 -16.94 2.98
N ASN A 86 15.73 -17.27 3.91
CA ASN A 86 17.06 -16.67 4.13
C ASN A 86 17.13 -15.13 4.30
N ASN A 87 16.00 -14.43 4.36
CA ASN A 87 15.93 -12.98 4.49
C ASN A 87 15.46 -12.56 5.89
N GLN A 88 16.24 -11.68 6.53
CA GLN A 88 15.94 -11.13 7.87
C GLN A 88 14.76 -10.15 7.83
N ALA A 89 14.49 -9.54 6.68
CA ALA A 89 13.40 -8.61 6.49
C ALA A 89 12.66 -8.91 5.19
N ASP A 90 11.37 -8.65 5.17
CA ASP A 90 10.51 -8.82 4.00
C ASP A 90 9.34 -7.84 4.06
N GLY A 91 8.68 -7.60 2.94
CA GLY A 91 7.53 -6.70 2.90
C GLY A 91 6.98 -6.53 1.50
N SER A 92 5.74 -6.05 1.43
CA SER A 92 5.07 -5.81 0.16
C SER A 92 4.09 -4.66 0.23
N LEU A 93 4.02 -3.91 -0.86
CA LEU A 93 2.93 -2.98 -1.12
C LEU A 93 1.76 -3.74 -1.73
N THR A 94 0.72 -3.94 -0.93
CA THR A 94 -0.48 -4.67 -1.34
C THR A 94 -1.32 -3.82 -2.29
N TYR A 95 -1.55 -2.54 -1.99
CA TYR A 95 -2.16 -1.61 -2.94
C TYR A 95 -1.68 -0.17 -2.68
N GLY A 96 -1.76 0.65 -3.73
CA GLY A 96 -1.33 2.04 -3.71
C GLY A 96 -1.88 2.74 -4.93
N TYR A 97 -2.95 3.52 -4.77
CA TYR A 97 -3.62 4.15 -5.90
C TYR A 97 -4.27 5.49 -5.54
N LEU A 98 -4.40 6.32 -6.56
CA LEU A 98 -5.24 7.52 -6.55
C LEU A 98 -6.61 7.19 -7.14
N LYS A 99 -7.66 7.81 -6.62
CA LYS A 99 -9.03 7.69 -7.10
C LYS A 99 -9.60 9.09 -7.32
N TYR A 100 -10.08 9.36 -8.53
CA TYR A 100 -10.76 10.61 -8.87
C TYR A 100 -12.23 10.35 -9.19
N ARG A 101 -13.16 11.07 -8.57
CA ARG A 101 -14.60 10.97 -8.82
C ARG A 101 -15.09 12.16 -9.63
N PHE A 102 -15.67 11.90 -10.80
CA PHE A 102 -16.22 12.95 -11.66
C PHE A 102 -17.56 13.45 -11.12
N LYS A 103 -17.72 14.77 -10.95
CA LYS A 103 -18.93 15.38 -10.38
C LYS A 103 -20.20 15.18 -11.21
N GLN A 104 -20.07 15.11 -12.53
CA GLN A 104 -21.19 15.23 -13.46
C GLN A 104 -21.55 13.94 -14.21
N ALA A 105 -20.68 12.93 -14.20
CA ALA A 105 -20.78 11.76 -15.07
C ALA A 105 -20.99 10.43 -14.34
N ASN A 106 -21.26 10.47 -13.02
CA ASN A 106 -21.28 9.30 -12.14
C ASN A 106 -20.13 8.31 -12.47
N ALA A 107 -18.94 8.87 -12.61
CA ALA A 107 -17.76 8.15 -13.07
C ALA A 107 -16.63 8.27 -12.06
N GLN A 108 -15.73 7.30 -12.09
CA GLN A 108 -14.52 7.29 -11.31
C GLN A 108 -13.33 6.81 -12.15
N ALA A 109 -12.17 7.41 -11.90
CA ALA A 109 -10.90 6.95 -12.41
C ALA A 109 -10.02 6.49 -11.25
N ARG A 110 -9.24 5.42 -11.46
CA ARG A 110 -8.22 4.93 -10.53
C ARG A 110 -6.88 4.83 -11.25
N ALA A 111 -5.81 5.16 -10.54
CA ALA A 111 -4.44 5.10 -11.06
C ALA A 111 -3.48 4.57 -10.01
N GLY A 112 -2.77 3.49 -10.33
CA GLY A 112 -1.80 2.83 -9.44
C GLY A 112 -2.05 1.33 -9.34
N ARG A 113 -1.70 0.75 -8.18
CA ARG A 113 -1.99 -0.64 -7.82
C ARG A 113 -3.30 -0.71 -7.07
N PHE A 114 -4.31 -1.39 -7.63
CA PHE A 114 -5.61 -1.55 -6.98
C PHE A 114 -6.20 -2.92 -7.29
N PHE A 115 -7.22 -3.32 -6.54
CA PHE A 115 -7.99 -4.52 -6.81
C PHE A 115 -9.22 -4.19 -7.68
N VAL A 116 -9.47 -5.05 -8.66
CA VAL A 116 -10.70 -5.08 -9.44
C VAL A 116 -11.46 -6.33 -9.04
N SER A 117 -12.69 -6.13 -8.57
CA SER A 117 -13.58 -7.22 -8.21
C SER A 117 -14.78 -7.23 -9.16
N GLU A 118 -14.94 -8.32 -9.91
CA GLU A 118 -16.04 -8.56 -10.83
C GLU A 118 -16.68 -9.91 -10.51
N GLY A 119 -17.91 -9.90 -9.99
CA GLY A 119 -18.57 -11.11 -9.51
C GLY A 119 -17.78 -11.77 -8.36
N ILE A 120 -17.29 -12.99 -8.60
CA ILE A 120 -16.45 -13.75 -7.65
C ILE A 120 -14.95 -13.58 -7.86
N VAL A 121 -14.54 -12.91 -8.94
CA VAL A 121 -13.14 -12.74 -9.29
C VAL A 121 -12.62 -11.48 -8.64
N ASN A 122 -11.44 -11.57 -8.03
CA ASN A 122 -10.73 -10.43 -7.46
C ASN A 122 -9.27 -10.46 -7.92
N GLU A 123 -8.86 -9.46 -8.70
CA GLU A 123 -7.53 -9.40 -9.30
C GLU A 123 -6.83 -8.09 -8.95
N GLN A 124 -5.52 -8.18 -8.72
CA GLN A 124 -4.67 -6.99 -8.53
C GLN A 124 -4.22 -6.48 -9.89
N VAL A 125 -4.48 -5.21 -10.14
CA VAL A 125 -4.11 -4.53 -11.39
C VAL A 125 -3.20 -3.36 -11.07
N ASP A 126 -2.08 -3.30 -11.79
CA ASP A 126 -1.19 -2.14 -11.83
C ASP A 126 -1.48 -1.35 -13.10
N GLY A 127 -2.16 -0.21 -12.99
CA GLY A 127 -2.49 0.57 -14.17
C GLY A 127 -3.50 1.70 -13.94
N LEU A 128 -4.32 1.92 -14.96
CA LEU A 128 -5.38 2.91 -14.99
C LEU A 128 -6.73 2.20 -15.19
N SER A 129 -7.76 2.64 -14.46
CA SER A 129 -9.12 2.16 -14.62
C SER A 129 -10.06 3.35 -14.67
N VAL A 130 -11.02 3.33 -15.59
CA VAL A 130 -12.13 4.28 -15.62
C VAL A 130 -13.41 3.47 -15.61
N ARG A 131 -14.33 3.83 -14.73
CA ARG A 131 -15.65 3.22 -14.61
C ARG A 131 -16.70 4.32 -14.57
N THR A 132 -17.81 4.10 -15.25
CA THR A 132 -18.99 4.94 -15.20
C THR A 132 -20.20 4.02 -15.10
N ASP A 133 -21.18 4.40 -14.28
CA ASP A 133 -22.46 3.71 -14.24
C ASP A 133 -23.46 4.54 -15.05
N LEU A 134 -23.87 4.00 -16.20
CA LEU A 134 -24.84 4.61 -17.10
C LEU A 134 -26.27 4.28 -16.62
N PRO A 135 -27.23 5.21 -16.76
CA PRO A 135 -28.63 4.97 -16.45
C PRO A 135 -29.30 3.98 -17.42
#